data_AF-A0AAJ2BZG4-F1
#
_entry.id   AF-A0AAJ2BZG4-F1
#
_cell.length_a   1.000
_cell.length_b   1.000
_cell.length_c   1.000
_cell.angle_alpha   90.00
_cell.angle_beta   90.00
_cell.angle_gamma   90.00
#
_symmetry.space_group_name_H-M   'P 1'
#
loop_
_entity.id
_entity.type
_entity.pdbx_description
1 polymer ?
#
loop_
_entity_poly.entity_id
_entity_poly.type
_entity_poly.pdbx_seq_one_letter_code
_entity_poly.pdbx_strand_id
1 'polypeptide(L)'
;MSHSNGNDDTRHLLVNGVADAVGFVGGALLGFWLGQLLGLDIFAPGYGIGSLVGIALVGLGGGLGLHGARRWQNSRRSQPSKD
;
A
#
# COMPACT_ATOMS: atom_id res chain seq x y z
N MET A 1 -34.00 -17.68 8.93
CA MET A 1 -33.35 -16.86 7.89
C MET A 1 -32.84 -15.60 8.57
N SER A 2 -31.53 -15.53 8.86
CA SER A 2 -30.95 -14.35 9.51
C SER A 2 -30.85 -13.24 8.46
N HIS A 3 -31.61 -12.17 8.62
CA HIS A 3 -31.44 -10.95 7.84
C HIS A 3 -30.13 -10.28 8.32
N SER A 4 -29.02 -10.59 7.64
CA SER A 4 -27.81 -9.79 7.78
C SER A 4 -28.02 -8.47 7.05
N ASN A 5 -27.89 -7.41 7.81
CA ASN A 5 -28.17 -6.02 7.48
C ASN A 5 -27.12 -5.53 6.46
N GLY A 6 -27.50 -5.19 5.22
CA GLY A 6 -26.56 -4.78 4.16
C GLY A 6 -25.65 -3.59 4.48
N ASN A 7 -25.92 -2.89 5.60
CA ASN A 7 -25.07 -1.83 6.13
C ASN A 7 -23.74 -2.36 6.71
N ASP A 8 -23.71 -3.59 7.23
CA ASP A 8 -22.51 -4.20 7.84
C ASP A 8 -21.51 -4.67 6.77
N ASP A 9 -22.02 -5.23 5.67
CA ASP A 9 -21.20 -5.61 4.51
C ASP A 9 -20.54 -4.39 3.88
N THR A 10 -21.28 -3.29 3.74
CA THR A 10 -20.78 -2.03 3.17
C THR A 10 -19.67 -1.44 4.04
N ARG A 11 -19.84 -1.44 5.36
CA ARG A 11 -18.80 -0.98 6.32
C ARG A 11 -17.54 -1.84 6.25
N HIS A 12 -17.70 -3.17 6.15
CA HIS A 12 -16.56 -4.06 6.02
C HIS A 12 -15.79 -3.84 4.71
N LEU A 13 -16.49 -3.57 3.61
CA LEU A 13 -15.86 -3.22 2.32
C LEU A 13 -15.12 -1.89 2.37
N LEU A 14 -15.71 -0.87 3.02
CA LEU A 14 -15.08 0.44 3.23
C LEU A 14 -13.80 0.32 4.06
N VAL A 15 -13.83 -0.43 5.17
CA VAL A 15 -12.66 -0.63 6.03
C VAL A 15 -11.53 -1.36 5.30
N ASN A 16 -11.86 -2.40 4.52
CA ASN A 16 -10.86 -3.09 3.71
C ASN A 16 -10.29 -2.21 2.59
N GLY A 17 -11.13 -1.42 1.93
CA GLY A 17 -10.67 -0.48 0.89
C GLY A 17 -9.75 0.60 1.45
N VAL A 18 -10.06 1.14 2.63
CA VAL A 18 -9.20 2.09 3.33
C VAL A 18 -7.88 1.45 3.73
N ALA A 19 -7.89 0.22 4.24
CA ALA A 19 -6.66 -0.50 4.59
C ALA A 19 -5.75 -0.75 3.38
N ASP A 20 -6.31 -1.08 2.22
CA ASP A 20 -5.55 -1.21 0.96
C ASP A 20 -4.96 0.13 0.50
N ALA A 21 -5.74 1.22 0.57
CA ALA A 21 -5.28 2.56 0.20
C ALA A 21 -4.16 3.06 1.13
N VAL A 22 -4.29 2.86 2.45
CA VAL A 22 -3.25 3.20 3.44
C VAL A 22 -1.99 2.38 3.20
N GLY A 23 -2.14 1.09 2.85
CA GLY A 23 -1.03 0.23 2.46
C GLY A 23 -0.28 0.70 1.21
N PHE A 24 -1.03 1.15 0.20
CA PHE A 24 -0.47 1.74 -1.01
C PHE A 24 0.30 3.05 -0.72
N VAL A 25 -0.31 3.98 0.02
CA VAL A 25 0.31 5.27 0.37
C VAL A 25 1.54 5.07 1.26
N GLY A 26 1.47 4.16 2.24
CA GLY A 26 2.61 3.81 3.08
C GLY A 26 3.75 3.16 2.29
N GLY A 27 3.43 2.29 1.34
CA GLY A 27 4.39 1.71 0.41
C GLY A 27 5.06 2.73 -0.49
N ALA A 28 4.29 3.66 -1.05
CA ALA A 28 4.79 4.71 -1.91
C ALA A 28 5.72 5.66 -1.15
N LEU A 29 5.37 6.02 0.10
CA LEU A 29 6.23 6.82 0.98
C LEU A 29 7.54 6.12 1.33
N LEU A 30 7.49 4.81 1.62
CA LEU A 30 8.70 4.02 1.86
C LEU A 30 9.56 3.89 0.61
N GLY A 31 8.95 3.68 -0.57
CA GLY A 31 9.65 3.68 -1.86
C GLY A 31 10.30 5.02 -2.17
N PHE A 32 9.63 6.12 -1.81
CA PHE A 32 10.17 7.48 -1.91
C PHE A 32 11.39 7.67 -0.98
N TRP A 33 11.28 7.26 0.28
CA TRP A 33 12.41 7.31 1.22
C TRP A 33 13.58 6.41 0.77
N LEU A 34 13.31 5.22 0.24
CA LEU A 34 14.35 4.36 -0.33
C LEU A 34 14.99 4.99 -1.57
N GLY A 35 14.19 5.58 -2.46
CA GLY A 35 14.70 6.29 -3.63
C GLY A 35 15.60 7.47 -3.22
N GLN A 36 15.17 8.23 -2.22
CA GLN A 36 15.96 9.33 -1.65
C GLN A 36 17.27 8.83 -1.03
N LEU A 37 17.25 7.73 -0.28
CA LEU A 37 18.45 7.11 0.32
C LEU A 37 19.41 6.54 -0.72
N LEU A 38 18.90 6.03 -1.85
CA LEU A 38 19.68 5.52 -2.97
C LEU A 38 20.33 6.63 -3.80
N GLY A 39 20.19 7.90 -3.41
CA GLY A 39 20.81 9.03 -4.10
C GLY A 39 20.19 9.29 -5.47
N LEU A 40 18.97 8.78 -5.71
CA LEU A 40 18.15 9.16 -6.86
C LEU A 40 17.62 10.56 -6.57
N ASP A 41 18.48 11.55 -6.82
CA ASP A 41 18.15 12.94 -6.60
C ASP A 41 17.11 13.35 -7.65
N ILE A 42 15.83 13.24 -7.28
CA ILE A 42 14.67 13.57 -8.12
C ILE A 42 14.75 15.04 -8.58
N PHE A 43 15.53 15.86 -7.86
CA PHE A 43 15.79 17.27 -8.12
C PHE A 43 17.13 17.57 -8.79
N ALA A 44 17.92 16.57 -9.19
CA ALA A 44 19.09 16.84 -10.03
C ALA A 44 18.64 17.48 -11.35
N PRO A 45 19.19 18.64 -11.75
CA PRO A 45 18.70 19.40 -12.89
C PRO A 45 18.96 18.64 -14.20
N GLY A 46 17.88 18.22 -14.85
CA GLY A 46 17.88 17.45 -16.07
C GLY A 46 16.99 16.23 -15.91
N TYR A 47 16.24 15.87 -16.96
CA TYR A 47 15.44 14.65 -17.04
C TYR A 47 16.36 13.40 -17.09
N GLY A 48 17.25 13.27 -16.11
CA GLY A 48 18.26 12.23 -16.03
C GLY A 48 17.63 10.91 -15.62
N ILE A 49 18.30 9.81 -15.97
CA ILE A 49 17.91 8.44 -15.58
C ILE A 49 17.56 8.34 -14.08
N GLY A 50 18.16 9.19 -13.23
CA GLY A 50 17.85 9.30 -11.81
C GLY A 50 16.38 9.58 -11.49
N SER A 51 15.75 10.57 -12.14
CA SER A 51 14.32 10.87 -11.91
C SER A 51 13.41 9.75 -12.40
N LEU A 52 13.75 9.11 -13.53
CA LEU A 52 12.99 7.98 -14.07
C LEU A 52 13.04 6.76 -13.14
N VAL A 53 14.23 6.42 -12.66
CA VAL A 53 14.42 5.31 -11.72
C VAL A 53 13.77 5.64 -10.38
N GLY A 54 13.79 6.90 -9.92
CA GLY A 54 13.09 7.34 -8.72
C GLY A 54 11.57 7.15 -8.83
N ILE A 55 10.95 7.58 -9.93
CA ILE A 55 9.51 7.38 -10.19
C ILE A 55 9.18 5.88 -10.26
N ALA A 56 10.01 5.09 -10.95
CA ALA A 56 9.83 3.64 -11.02
C ALA A 56 9.94 2.99 -9.63
N LEU A 57 10.87 3.44 -8.79
CA LEU A 57 11.06 2.95 -7.43
C LEU A 57 9.89 3.31 -6.51
N VAL A 58 9.35 4.53 -6.63
CA VAL A 58 8.16 4.98 -5.88
C VAL A 58 6.94 4.17 -6.33
N GLY A 59 6.75 3.98 -7.64
CA GLY A 59 5.69 3.15 -8.19
C GLY A 59 5.78 1.68 -7.74
N LEU A 60 6.99 1.11 -7.76
CA LEU A 60 7.28 -0.21 -7.21
C LEU A 60 7.03 -0.28 -5.70
N GLY A 61 7.44 0.73 -4.95
CA GLY A 61 7.19 0.83 -3.51
C GLY A 61 5.71 0.88 -3.17
N GLY A 62 4.92 1.67 -3.91
CA GLY A 62 3.46 1.72 -3.76
C GLY A 62 2.78 0.39 -4.10
N GLY A 63 3.18 -0.23 -5.21
CA GLY A 63 2.66 -1.54 -5.62
C GLY A 63 3.03 -2.68 -4.65
N LEU A 64 4.26 -2.71 -4.15
CA LEU A 64 4.72 -3.67 -3.15
C LEU A 64 4.11 -3.42 -1.77
N GLY A 65 3.84 -2.16 -1.40
CA GLY A 65 3.15 -1.82 -0.15
C GLY A 65 1.69 -2.25 -0.16
N LEU A 66 0.98 -2.08 -1.28
CA LEU A 66 -0.34 -2.67 -1.46
C LEU A 66 -0.30 -4.20 -1.38
N HIS A 67 0.72 -4.84 -1.97
CA HIS A 67 0.89 -6.29 -1.91
C HIS A 67 1.17 -6.78 -0.46
N GLY A 68 1.98 -6.03 0.29
CA GLY A 68 2.26 -6.29 1.71
C GLY A 68 1.03 -6.06 2.60
N ALA A 69 0.25 -5.01 2.35
CA ALA A 69 -0.99 -4.73 3.06
C ALA A 69 -2.06 -5.80 2.79
N ARG A 70 -2.19 -6.25 1.54
CA ARG A 70 -3.04 -7.40 1.19
C ARG A 70 -2.60 -8.66 1.89
N ARG A 71 -1.30 -8.96 1.92
CA ARG A 71 -0.76 -10.14 2.63
C ARG A 71 -1.05 -10.06 4.12
N TRP A 72 -0.87 -8.89 4.74
CA TRP A 72 -1.14 -8.71 6.17
C TRP A 72 -2.62 -8.83 6.51
N GLN A 73 -3.52 -8.27 5.69
CA GLN A 73 -4.96 -8.45 5.83
C GLN A 73 -5.36 -9.93 5.67
N ASN A 74 -4.78 -10.65 4.70
CA ASN A 74 -5.05 -12.06 4.50
C ASN A 74 -4.56 -12.92 5.69
N SER A 75 -3.38 -12.60 6.25
CA SER A 75 -2.87 -13.24 7.47
C SER A 75 -3.68 -12.91 8.73
N ARG A 76 -4.31 -11.73 8.81
CA ARG A 76 -5.23 -11.38 9.91
C ARG A 76 -6.60 -12.04 9.76
N ARG A 77 -7.10 -12.22 8.53
CA ARG A 77 -8.27 -13.09 8.26
C ARG A 77 -8.04 -14.55 8.66
N SER A 78 -6.78 -14.96 8.74
CA SER A 78 -6.37 -16.28 9.23
C SER A 78 -6.02 -16.32 10.72
N GLN A 79 -6.21 -15.25 11.51
CA GLN A 79 -6.28 -15.43 12.95
C GLN A 79 -7.63 -16.09 13.24
N PRO A 80 -7.64 -17.39 13.60
CA PRO A 80 -8.85 -17.99 14.13
C PRO A 80 -9.16 -17.22 15.42
N SER A 81 -10.43 -16.91 15.61
CA SER A 81 -10.98 -16.50 16.90
C SER A 81 -10.31 -17.32 17.99
N LYS A 82 -9.49 -16.68 18.83
CA LYS A 82 -9.03 -17.30 20.06
C LYS A 82 -10.09 -16.99 21.11
N ASP A 83 -10.98 -17.98 21.25
CA ASP A 83 -11.88 -18.30 22.36
C ASP A 83 -12.84 -17.22 22.87
#